data_AF-A0AAP1URX2-F1
#
_entry.id   AF-A0AAP1URX2-F1
#
_cell.length_a   1.000
_cell.length_b   1.000
_cell.length_c   1.000
_cell.angle_alpha   90.00
_cell.angle_beta   90.00
_cell.angle_gamma   90.00
#
_symmetry.space_group_name_H-M   'P 1'
#
loop_
_entity.id
_entity.type
_entity.pdbx_description
1 polymer ?
#
loop_
_entity_poly.entity_id
_entity_poly.type
_entity_poly.pdbx_seq_one_letter_code
_entity_poly.pdbx_strand_id
1 'polypeptide(L)'
;MDLFDIVQAQMETVKLPLYAVTVSAVAQVNTPLVAILHWHGFRRATPLVLPGVDIPARPVPGSAIQIGAPWHSFEAVDMALLDAAWRLGAWEVERIERRACNVIGASGAEALACRRAFGDYGEGSPTGEHLLDGAPDREGLMHLAARRGYLRWLFRPVKGGVLRALDEPDDSLDADGGRTSPCPVVPNPRARGVPGRIVYRLGSVRHILLR
;
A
#
# COMPACT_ATOMS: atom_id res chain seq x y z
N MET A 1 7.34 -14.49 3.05
CA MET A 1 6.88 -13.40 2.15
C MET A 1 7.76 -12.21 2.46
N ASP A 2 8.46 -11.65 1.48
CA ASP A 2 9.41 -10.55 1.72
C ASP A 2 8.95 -9.24 1.08
N LEU A 3 7.94 -8.62 1.68
CA LEU A 3 7.41 -7.35 1.17
C LEU A 3 8.45 -6.23 1.29
N PHE A 4 9.28 -6.25 2.34
CA PHE A 4 10.28 -5.22 2.56
C PHE A 4 11.27 -5.18 1.40
N ASP A 5 11.85 -6.34 1.04
CA ASP A 5 12.83 -6.42 -0.04
C ASP A 5 12.23 -5.99 -1.38
N ILE A 6 10.97 -6.37 -1.65
CA ILE A 6 10.24 -5.95 -2.86
C ILE A 6 10.08 -4.43 -2.90
N VAL A 7 9.65 -3.82 -1.79
CA VAL A 7 9.46 -2.36 -1.72
C VAL A 7 10.80 -1.64 -1.84
N GLN A 8 11.85 -2.12 -1.16
CA GLN A 8 13.18 -1.54 -1.24
C GLN A 8 13.74 -1.58 -2.67
N ALA A 9 13.67 -2.74 -3.34
CA ALA A 9 14.12 -2.88 -4.73
C ALA A 9 13.40 -1.92 -5.69
N GLN A 10 12.10 -1.70 -5.47
CA GLN A 10 11.33 -0.72 -6.24
C GLN A 10 11.76 0.71 -5.96
N MET A 11 12.03 1.06 -4.70
CA MET A 11 12.53 2.39 -4.33
C MET A 11 13.90 2.68 -4.95
N GLU A 12 14.80 1.70 -4.96
CA GLU A 12 16.11 1.79 -5.61
C GLU A 12 16.01 1.93 -7.14
N THR A 13 14.98 1.31 -7.74
CA THR A 13 14.72 1.37 -9.19
C THR A 13 14.07 2.66 -9.62
N VAL A 14 12.99 3.07 -8.94
CA VAL A 14 12.18 4.25 -9.30
C VAL A 14 12.89 5.55 -8.89
N LYS A 15 13.70 5.51 -7.82
CA LYS A 15 14.47 6.64 -7.28
C LYS A 15 13.61 7.87 -6.99
N LEU A 16 12.38 7.64 -6.54
CA LEU A 16 11.47 8.67 -6.05
C LEU A 16 11.06 8.34 -4.63
N PRO A 17 10.72 9.35 -3.80
CA PRO A 17 10.16 9.08 -2.49
C PRO A 17 8.81 8.37 -2.59
N LEU A 18 8.60 7.36 -1.74
CA LEU A 18 7.34 6.62 -1.70
C LEU A 18 6.32 7.36 -0.82
N TYR A 19 5.09 7.57 -1.32
CA TYR A 19 4.03 8.20 -0.53
C TYR A 19 3.36 7.21 0.42
N ALA A 20 2.98 6.04 -0.11
CA ALA A 20 2.32 4.99 0.64
C ALA A 20 2.47 3.62 -0.03
N VAL A 21 2.22 2.56 0.74
CA VAL A 21 2.07 1.20 0.23
C VAL A 21 0.68 0.71 0.60
N THR A 22 -0.07 0.26 -0.40
CA THR A 22 -1.31 -0.49 -0.19
C THR A 22 -1.08 -1.94 -0.53
N VAL A 23 -1.52 -2.88 0.30
CA VAL A 23 -1.55 -4.31 -0.04
C VAL A 23 -2.97 -4.81 0.09
N SER A 24 -3.45 -5.56 -0.90
CA SER A 24 -4.80 -6.09 -0.94
C SER A 24 -4.80 -7.60 -1.09
N ALA A 25 -5.69 -8.26 -0.35
CA ALA A 25 -5.95 -9.69 -0.41
C ALA A 25 -7.44 -9.93 -0.66
N VAL A 26 -7.75 -10.96 -1.43
CA VAL A 26 -9.08 -11.56 -1.38
C VAL A 26 -9.30 -12.12 0.04
N ALA A 27 -10.52 -12.08 0.56
CA ALA A 27 -10.86 -12.66 1.86
C ALA A 27 -10.87 -14.22 1.85
N GLN A 28 -9.89 -14.82 1.19
CA GLN A 28 -9.68 -16.26 1.02
C GLN A 28 -8.17 -16.55 1.12
N VAL A 29 -7.79 -17.57 1.88
CA VAL A 29 -6.39 -17.99 2.02
C VAL A 29 -5.83 -18.53 0.70
N ASN A 30 -4.49 -18.54 0.57
CA ASN A 30 -3.79 -19.03 -0.62
C ASN A 30 -4.18 -18.36 -1.94
N THR A 31 -4.56 -17.07 -1.91
CA THR A 31 -4.68 -16.24 -3.12
C THR A 31 -3.51 -15.26 -3.20
N PRO A 32 -2.97 -14.94 -4.39
CA PRO A 32 -1.94 -13.91 -4.49
C PRO A 32 -2.37 -12.58 -3.86
N LEU A 33 -1.41 -11.85 -3.30
CA LEU A 33 -1.63 -10.48 -2.83
C LEU A 33 -1.28 -9.49 -3.94
N VAL A 34 -1.94 -8.34 -3.95
CA VAL A 34 -1.61 -7.21 -4.83
C VAL A 34 -1.05 -6.09 -3.97
N ALA A 35 0.22 -5.76 -4.15
CA ALA A 35 0.85 -4.57 -3.57
C ALA A 35 0.83 -3.43 -4.58
N ILE A 36 0.48 -2.23 -4.13
CA ILE A 36 0.49 -1.01 -4.91
C ILE A 36 1.38 0.00 -4.19
N LEU A 37 2.44 0.41 -4.87
CA LEU A 37 3.38 1.43 -4.41
C LEU A 37 2.93 2.76 -4.98
N HIS A 38 2.61 3.69 -4.09
CA HIS A 38 2.04 4.97 -4.45
C HIS A 38 3.15 6.02 -4.58
N TRP A 39 3.54 6.33 -5.81
CA TRP A 39 4.44 7.45 -6.16
C TRP A 39 3.66 8.70 -6.61
N HIS A 40 2.34 8.58 -6.72
CA HIS A 40 1.49 9.61 -7.29
C HIS A 40 1.52 10.87 -6.41
N GLY A 41 1.89 11.99 -7.01
CA GLY A 41 2.28 13.23 -6.33
C GLY A 41 3.58 13.79 -6.91
N PHE A 42 4.45 12.92 -7.44
CA PHE A 42 5.61 13.31 -8.21
C PHE A 42 5.29 13.45 -9.70
N ARG A 43 5.90 14.45 -10.33
CA ARG A 43 5.86 14.65 -11.79
C ARG A 43 7.28 14.49 -12.31
N ARG A 44 7.45 13.75 -13.39
CA ARG A 44 8.75 13.57 -14.06
C ARG A 44 8.77 14.38 -15.35
N ALA A 45 9.87 15.11 -15.55
CA ALA A 45 10.11 15.78 -16.82
C ALA A 45 10.13 14.76 -17.96
N THR A 46 9.53 15.11 -19.09
CA THR A 46 9.58 14.27 -20.28
C THR A 46 10.98 14.39 -20.90
N PRO A 47 11.71 13.28 -21.14
CA PRO A 47 13.07 13.36 -21.69
C PRO A 47 13.17 13.92 -23.11
N LEU A 48 12.05 14.00 -23.82
CA LEU A 48 11.95 14.61 -25.14
C LEU A 48 12.12 16.12 -25.03
N VAL A 49 13.02 16.68 -25.84
CA VAL A 49 13.21 18.12 -25.99
C VAL A 49 12.85 18.51 -27.42
N LEU A 50 11.90 19.44 -27.57
CA LEU A 50 11.46 19.97 -28.85
C LEU A 50 11.67 21.49 -28.86
N PRO A 51 12.43 22.06 -29.80
CA PRO A 51 12.65 23.51 -29.86
C PRO A 51 11.33 24.28 -29.95
N GLY A 52 11.15 25.27 -29.06
CA GLY A 52 9.95 26.10 -29.01
C GLY A 52 8.70 25.44 -28.41
N VAL A 53 8.80 24.20 -27.91
CA VAL A 53 7.68 23.48 -27.29
C VAL A 53 8.02 23.14 -25.85
N ASP A 54 7.24 23.68 -24.91
CA ASP A 54 7.29 23.28 -23.51
C ASP A 54 6.48 21.99 -23.32
N ILE A 55 7.15 20.91 -22.88
CA ILE A 55 6.50 19.61 -22.67
C ILE A 55 6.18 19.46 -21.18
N PRO A 56 4.90 19.37 -20.79
CA PRO A 56 4.53 19.33 -19.38
C PRO A 56 5.06 18.08 -18.69
N ALA A 57 5.44 18.23 -17.42
CA ALA A 57 5.83 17.12 -16.57
C ALA A 57 4.65 16.17 -16.34
N ARG A 58 4.89 14.87 -16.52
CA ARG A 58 3.87 13.81 -16.43
C ARG A 58 3.84 13.21 -15.03
N PRO A 59 2.65 12.88 -14.49
CA PRO A 59 2.56 12.18 -13.22
C PRO A 59 3.29 10.84 -13.30
N VAL A 60 3.96 10.46 -12.22
CA VAL A 60 4.59 9.15 -12.12
C VAL A 60 3.51 8.11 -11.78
N PRO A 61 3.35 7.05 -12.58
CA PRO A 61 2.40 5.97 -12.28
C PRO A 61 2.80 5.26 -10.98
N GLY A 62 1.83 4.74 -10.23
CA GLY A 62 2.11 3.79 -9.15
C GLY A 62 2.71 2.49 -9.71
N SER A 63 3.32 1.66 -8.86
CA SER A 63 3.74 0.30 -9.26
C SER A 63 2.76 -0.72 -8.68
N ALA A 64 2.14 -1.55 -9.51
CA ALA A 64 1.38 -2.72 -9.04
C ALA A 64 2.26 -3.97 -9.09
N ILE A 65 2.23 -4.79 -8.04
CA ILE A 65 3.08 -5.97 -7.88
C ILE A 65 2.26 -7.12 -7.33
N GLN A 66 2.34 -8.28 -7.96
CA GLN A 66 1.73 -9.50 -7.45
C GLN A 66 2.71 -10.28 -6.55
N ILE A 67 2.24 -10.64 -5.36
CA ILE A 67 2.99 -11.46 -4.41
C ILE A 67 2.33 -12.84 -4.38
N GLY A 68 2.95 -13.79 -5.08
CA GLY A 68 2.43 -15.15 -5.26
C GLY A 68 2.84 -16.17 -4.18
N ALA A 69 3.52 -15.74 -3.12
CA ALA A 69 3.95 -16.65 -2.06
C ALA A 69 2.73 -17.26 -1.34
N PRO A 70 2.67 -18.59 -1.14
CA PRO A 70 1.58 -19.24 -0.41
C PRO A 70 1.46 -18.72 1.03
N TRP A 71 0.23 -18.65 1.55
CA TRP A 71 -0.05 -18.20 2.91
C TRP A 71 -1.34 -18.82 3.44
N HIS A 72 -1.30 -19.22 4.70
CA HIS A 72 -2.31 -20.11 5.29
C HIS A 72 -3.21 -19.41 6.32
N SER A 73 -2.87 -18.18 6.72
CA SER A 73 -3.66 -17.38 7.67
C SER A 73 -3.50 -15.88 7.40
N PHE A 74 -4.52 -15.09 7.75
CA PHE A 74 -4.46 -13.63 7.61
C PHE A 74 -3.46 -13.02 8.58
N GLU A 75 -3.30 -13.63 9.75
CA GLU A 75 -2.34 -13.25 10.77
C GLU A 75 -0.90 -13.42 10.26
N ALA A 76 -0.61 -14.42 9.42
CA ALA A 76 0.70 -14.55 8.77
C ALA A 76 0.97 -13.40 7.77
N VAL A 77 -0.07 -12.94 7.07
CA VAL A 77 0.01 -11.78 6.18
C VAL A 77 0.20 -10.50 7.00
N ASP A 78 -0.54 -10.34 8.10
CA ASP A 78 -0.35 -9.23 9.04
C ASP A 78 1.08 -9.18 9.58
N MET A 79 1.65 -10.31 10.05
CA MET A 79 3.02 -10.33 10.56
C MET A 79 4.03 -9.85 9.52
N ALA A 80 3.91 -10.34 8.28
CA ALA A 80 4.81 -9.93 7.19
C ALA A 80 4.65 -8.44 6.84
N LEU A 81 3.42 -7.93 6.85
CA LEU A 81 3.13 -6.52 6.57
C LEU A 81 3.58 -5.58 7.70
N LEU A 82 3.37 -5.99 8.96
CA LEU A 82 3.81 -5.25 10.13
C LEU A 82 5.33 -5.19 10.18
N ASP A 83 6.04 -6.29 9.91
CA ASP A 83 7.50 -6.30 9.84
C ASP A 83 8.04 -5.40 8.73
N ALA A 84 7.48 -5.49 7.52
CA ALA A 84 7.86 -4.61 6.43
C ALA A 84 7.59 -3.13 6.75
N ALA A 85 6.41 -2.79 7.25
CA ALA A 85 6.06 -1.42 7.62
C ALA A 85 6.95 -0.89 8.76
N TRP A 86 7.25 -1.72 9.76
CA TRP A 86 8.15 -1.41 10.85
C TRP A 86 9.55 -1.09 10.36
N ARG A 87 10.13 -1.96 9.52
CA ARG A 87 11.46 -1.78 8.91
C ARG A 87 11.52 -0.54 8.00
N LEU A 88 10.41 -0.18 7.37
CA LEU A 88 10.27 1.05 6.57
C LEU A 88 9.94 2.30 7.39
N GLY A 89 9.91 2.20 8.73
CA GLY A 89 9.70 3.34 9.61
C GLY A 89 8.26 3.84 9.66
N ALA A 90 7.28 3.06 9.19
CA ALA A 90 5.90 3.50 9.22
C ALA A 90 5.44 3.76 10.66
N TRP A 91 4.65 4.82 10.85
CA TRP A 91 4.05 5.16 12.14
C TRP A 91 2.89 4.23 12.51
N GLU A 92 2.12 3.81 11.51
CA GLU A 92 0.96 2.95 11.66
C GLU A 92 0.74 2.08 10.42
N VAL A 93 0.03 0.97 10.63
CA VAL A 93 -0.56 0.16 9.56
C VAL A 93 -2.07 0.12 9.76
N GLU A 94 -2.84 0.57 8.77
CA GLU A 94 -4.28 0.41 8.75
C GLU A 94 -4.64 -0.89 8.02
N ARG A 95 -5.35 -1.79 8.69
CA ARG A 95 -6.04 -2.92 8.07
C ARG A 95 -7.54 -2.65 8.01
N ILE A 96 -8.11 -2.70 6.82
CA ILE A 96 -9.56 -2.75 6.63
C ILE A 96 -9.99 -4.13 6.15
N GLU A 97 -11.13 -4.58 6.63
CA GLU A 97 -11.82 -5.77 6.14
C GLU A 97 -13.19 -5.34 5.60
N ARG A 98 -13.51 -5.81 4.39
CA ARG A 98 -14.76 -5.49 3.72
C ARG A 98 -15.45 -6.76 3.23
N ARG A 99 -16.77 -6.78 3.38
CA ARG A 99 -17.65 -7.78 2.76
C ARG A 99 -17.56 -7.72 1.23
N ALA A 100 -18.14 -8.72 0.57
CA ALA A 100 -18.33 -8.72 -0.88
C ALA A 100 -19.01 -7.41 -1.34
N CYS A 101 -18.50 -6.84 -2.43
CA CYS A 101 -18.90 -5.53 -2.93
C CYS A 101 -19.81 -5.60 -4.18
N ASN A 102 -20.03 -6.81 -4.72
CA ASN A 102 -20.96 -7.08 -5.82
C ASN A 102 -22.13 -7.95 -5.34
N VAL A 103 -22.83 -7.47 -4.30
CA VAL A 103 -24.02 -8.11 -3.72
C VAL A 103 -25.16 -7.09 -3.68
N ILE A 104 -26.40 -7.59 -3.68
CA ILE A 104 -27.59 -6.75 -3.48
C ILE A 104 -27.43 -5.98 -2.16
N GLY A 105 -27.69 -4.67 -2.20
CA GLY A 105 -27.51 -3.77 -1.06
C GLY A 105 -26.06 -3.28 -0.85
N ALA A 106 -25.14 -3.53 -1.78
CA ALA A 106 -23.87 -2.80 -1.83
C ALA A 106 -24.09 -1.41 -2.47
N SER A 107 -23.62 -0.36 -1.80
CA SER A 107 -23.65 1.00 -2.32
C SER A 107 -22.63 1.19 -3.44
N GLY A 108 -22.85 2.21 -4.29
CA GLY A 108 -21.84 2.61 -5.29
C GLY A 108 -20.49 2.98 -4.67
N ALA A 109 -20.49 3.52 -3.45
CA ALA A 109 -19.27 3.83 -2.70
C ALA A 109 -18.50 2.56 -2.28
N GLU A 110 -19.20 1.51 -1.84
CA GLU A 110 -18.58 0.21 -1.54
C GLU A 110 -17.98 -0.42 -2.79
N ALA A 111 -18.71 -0.40 -3.92
CA ALA A 111 -18.21 -0.91 -5.19
C ALA A 111 -16.95 -0.16 -5.67
N LEU A 112 -16.95 1.18 -5.55
CA LEU A 112 -15.78 1.99 -5.89
C LEU A 112 -14.58 1.73 -4.96
N ALA A 113 -14.82 1.61 -3.65
CA ALA A 113 -13.76 1.30 -2.68
C ALA A 113 -13.11 -0.06 -2.94
N CYS A 114 -13.91 -1.03 -3.38
CA CYS A 114 -13.47 -2.36 -3.79
C CYS A 114 -12.54 -2.30 -5.00
N ARG A 115 -12.93 -1.60 -6.07
CA ARG A 115 -12.09 -1.41 -7.27
C ARG A 115 -10.78 -0.70 -6.95
N ARG A 116 -10.85 0.39 -6.17
CA ARG A 116 -9.67 1.16 -5.75
C ARG A 116 -8.71 0.37 -4.86
N ALA A 117 -9.20 -0.59 -4.08
CA ALA A 117 -8.32 -1.46 -3.29
C ALA A 117 -7.40 -2.31 -4.18
N PHE A 118 -7.83 -2.63 -5.40
CA PHE A 118 -7.04 -3.35 -6.41
C PHE A 118 -6.49 -2.43 -7.51
N GLY A 119 -6.46 -1.12 -7.25
CA GLY A 119 -5.81 -0.15 -8.13
C GLY A 119 -6.61 0.25 -9.36
N ASP A 120 -7.89 -0.13 -9.46
CA ASP A 120 -8.76 0.35 -10.51
C ASP A 120 -9.40 1.69 -10.10
N TYR A 121 -8.99 2.75 -10.81
CA TYR A 121 -9.44 4.13 -10.60
C TYR A 121 -10.41 4.62 -11.70
N GLY A 122 -10.78 3.76 -12.67
CA GLY A 122 -11.71 4.05 -13.77
C GLY A 122 -11.08 4.72 -15.00
N GLU A 123 -11.79 4.66 -16.13
CA GLU A 123 -11.32 5.07 -17.47
C GLU A 123 -11.37 6.59 -17.76
N GLY A 124 -11.79 7.42 -16.80
CA GLY A 124 -12.08 8.84 -17.02
C GLY A 124 -10.92 9.83 -16.82
N SER A 125 -9.69 9.38 -16.60
CA SER A 125 -8.54 10.27 -16.40
C SER A 125 -7.76 10.45 -17.70
N PRO A 126 -7.57 11.68 -18.23
CA PRO A 126 -6.96 11.92 -19.54
C PRO A 126 -5.47 11.55 -19.64
N THR A 127 -4.84 11.13 -18.54
CA THR A 127 -3.42 10.77 -18.48
C THR A 127 -3.31 9.29 -18.13
N GLY A 128 -3.31 8.46 -19.18
CA GLY A 128 -3.24 7.01 -19.10
C GLY A 128 -2.12 6.48 -18.20
N GLU A 129 -2.40 5.28 -17.68
CA GLU A 129 -1.58 4.46 -16.77
C GLU A 129 -1.38 5.07 -15.38
N HIS A 130 -2.39 4.92 -14.51
CA HIS A 130 -2.22 5.20 -13.07
C HIS A 130 -1.29 4.20 -12.37
N LEU A 131 -1.10 3.03 -12.98
CA LEU A 131 -0.29 1.94 -12.46
C LEU A 131 0.50 1.30 -13.59
N LEU A 132 1.81 1.10 -13.37
CA LEU A 132 2.60 0.15 -14.13
C LEU A 132 2.23 -1.25 -13.63
N ASP A 133 1.68 -2.07 -14.53
CA ASP A 133 1.10 -3.36 -14.15
C ASP A 133 2.17 -4.46 -14.08
N GLY A 134 2.68 -4.72 -12.88
CA GLY A 134 3.43 -5.92 -12.53
C GLY A 134 2.59 -6.97 -11.78
N ALA A 135 1.26 -6.91 -11.90
CA ALA A 135 0.32 -7.80 -11.22
C ALA A 135 -0.67 -8.45 -12.22
N PRO A 136 -0.26 -9.52 -12.93
CA PRO A 136 -1.02 -10.06 -14.06
C PRO A 136 -2.43 -10.53 -13.68
N ASP A 137 -2.64 -11.06 -12.45
CA ASP A 137 -3.95 -11.56 -12.03
C ASP A 137 -4.80 -10.50 -11.31
N ARG A 138 -4.36 -9.23 -11.27
CA ARG A 138 -4.99 -8.17 -10.47
C ARG A 138 -6.49 -7.98 -10.74
N GLU A 139 -6.89 -8.00 -12.01
CA GLU A 139 -8.30 -7.89 -12.40
C GLU A 139 -9.11 -9.11 -11.92
N GLY A 140 -8.57 -10.32 -12.12
CA GLY A 140 -9.19 -11.56 -11.64
C GLY A 140 -9.35 -11.58 -10.12
N LEU A 141 -8.33 -11.11 -9.39
CA LEU A 141 -8.34 -10.97 -7.93
C LEU A 141 -9.35 -9.92 -7.47
N MET A 142 -9.46 -8.78 -8.17
CA MET A 142 -10.48 -7.77 -7.91
C MET A 142 -11.90 -8.36 -8.06
N HIS A 143 -12.17 -9.09 -9.14
CA HIS A 143 -13.46 -9.73 -9.34
C HIS A 143 -13.75 -10.82 -8.29
N LEU A 144 -12.74 -11.58 -7.88
CA LEU A 144 -12.89 -12.56 -6.82
C LEU A 144 -13.18 -11.89 -5.47
N ALA A 145 -12.46 -10.83 -5.13
CA ALA A 145 -12.71 -9.98 -3.97
C ALA A 145 -14.12 -9.38 -3.99
N ALA A 146 -14.62 -8.99 -5.17
CA ALA A 146 -15.96 -8.46 -5.28
C ALA A 146 -17.05 -9.47 -4.87
N ARG A 147 -16.78 -10.76 -5.04
CA ARG A 147 -17.68 -11.86 -4.64
C ARG A 147 -17.42 -12.39 -3.23
N ARG A 148 -16.19 -12.33 -2.73
CA ARG A 148 -15.78 -12.95 -1.45
C ARG A 148 -15.50 -11.95 -0.32
N GLY A 149 -15.40 -10.67 -0.64
CA GLY A 149 -14.83 -9.67 0.25
C GLY A 149 -13.30 -9.58 0.12
N TYR A 150 -12.72 -8.58 0.78
CA TYR A 150 -11.28 -8.31 0.71
C TYR A 150 -10.74 -7.72 2.00
N LEU A 151 -9.43 -7.83 2.16
CA LEU A 151 -8.67 -7.10 3.15
C LEU A 151 -7.73 -6.14 2.41
N ARG A 152 -7.50 -4.97 3.00
CA ARG A 152 -6.54 -4.00 2.51
C ARG A 152 -5.72 -3.47 3.67
N TRP A 153 -4.41 -3.49 3.53
CA TRP A 153 -3.46 -2.84 4.41
C TRP A 153 -2.94 -1.57 3.76
N LEU A 154 -2.76 -0.52 4.54
CA LEU A 154 -2.17 0.74 4.11
C LEU A 154 -1.15 1.19 5.16
N PHE A 155 0.04 1.56 4.72
CA PHE A 155 1.02 2.23 5.56
C PHE A 155 1.82 3.27 4.77
N ARG A 156 2.45 4.21 5.47
CA ARG A 156 3.27 5.26 4.88
C ARG A 156 4.71 5.11 5.39
N PRO A 157 5.67 4.80 4.51
CA PRO A 157 7.06 4.64 4.94
C PRO A 157 7.69 5.99 5.28
N VAL A 158 8.60 5.99 6.25
CA VAL A 158 9.53 7.11 6.50
C VAL A 158 10.82 6.84 5.75
N LYS A 159 11.41 5.64 5.89
CA LYS A 159 12.60 5.23 5.14
C LYS A 159 12.34 5.28 3.63
N GLY A 160 12.99 6.22 2.95
CA GLY A 160 12.83 6.55 1.53
C GLY A 160 11.41 6.96 1.12
N GLY A 161 10.57 7.33 2.09
CA GLY A 161 9.25 7.89 1.86
C GLY A 161 9.25 9.41 1.92
N VAL A 162 8.11 10.02 1.56
CA VAL A 162 7.92 11.48 1.65
C VAL A 162 7.96 12.00 3.08
N LEU A 163 7.57 11.16 4.05
CA LEU A 163 7.43 11.57 5.45
C LEU A 163 8.78 11.91 6.10
N ARG A 164 9.90 11.40 5.57
CA ARG A 164 11.24 11.77 6.04
C ARG A 164 11.51 13.27 5.93
N ALA A 165 10.89 13.95 4.97
CA ALA A 165 11.05 15.39 4.79
C ALA A 165 10.25 16.22 5.80
N LEU A 166 9.30 15.61 6.52
CA LEU A 166 8.42 16.31 7.48
C LEU A 166 9.00 16.33 8.89
N ASP A 167 10.03 15.54 9.17
CA ASP A 167 10.69 15.42 10.48
C ASP A 167 9.69 15.27 11.64
N GLU A 168 8.64 14.47 11.41
CA GLU A 168 7.64 14.21 12.45
C GLU A 168 8.26 13.42 13.61
N PRO A 169 7.90 13.72 14.86
CA PRO A 169 8.51 13.10 16.03
C PRO A 169 8.16 11.61 16.10
N ASP A 170 9.19 10.78 16.10
CA ASP A 170 9.10 9.35 16.39
C ASP A 170 10.40 8.85 17.01
N ASP A 171 10.39 8.68 18.34
CA ASP A 171 11.54 8.29 19.15
C ASP A 171 11.97 6.83 18.91
N SER A 172 11.23 6.09 18.08
CA SER A 172 11.53 4.69 17.75
C SER A 172 12.28 4.50 16.44
N LEU A 173 12.51 5.56 15.67
CA LEU A 173 13.21 5.48 14.38
C LEU A 173 14.73 5.44 14.52
N ASP A 174 15.36 4.62 13.68
CA ASP A 174 16.81 4.65 13.45
C ASP A 174 17.19 5.84 12.53
N ALA A 175 18.49 6.15 12.44
CA ALA A 175 18.99 7.32 11.69
C ALA A 175 18.65 7.33 10.19
N ASP A 176 18.36 6.17 9.60
CA ASP A 176 17.94 6.04 8.20
C ASP A 176 16.41 6.20 8.01
N GLY A 177 15.67 6.43 9.09
CA GLY A 177 14.21 6.52 9.12
C GLY A 177 13.52 5.15 9.10
N GLY A 178 14.24 4.06 9.32
CA GLY A 178 13.71 2.71 9.47
C GLY A 178 13.72 2.24 10.92
N ARG A 179 13.52 0.93 11.11
CA ARG A 179 13.68 0.25 12.41
C ARG A 179 14.21 -1.17 12.21
N THR A 180 14.85 -1.71 13.23
CA THR A 180 15.38 -3.09 13.20
C THR A 180 14.28 -4.14 13.43
N SER A 181 14.25 -5.18 12.60
CA SER A 181 13.35 -6.34 12.74
C SER A 181 13.65 -7.16 14.02
N PRO A 182 12.68 -7.85 14.63
CA PRO A 182 11.27 -7.97 14.25
C PRO A 182 10.41 -6.79 14.72
N CYS A 183 9.28 -6.57 14.01
CA CYS A 183 8.23 -5.71 14.54
C CYS A 183 7.69 -6.25 15.88
N PRO A 184 7.62 -5.43 16.95
CA PRO A 184 7.15 -5.89 18.26
C PRO A 184 5.62 -6.00 18.36
N VAL A 185 4.87 -5.54 17.34
CA VAL A 185 3.41 -5.49 17.37
C VAL A 185 2.82 -6.81 16.90
N VAL A 186 1.95 -7.39 17.75
CA VAL A 186 1.27 -8.66 17.46
C VAL A 186 0.02 -8.42 16.61
N PRO A 187 -0.23 -9.23 15.55
CA PRO A 187 -1.46 -9.17 14.78
C PRO A 187 -2.72 -9.37 15.63
N ASN A 188 -3.76 -8.60 15.31
CA ASN A 188 -5.08 -8.80 15.88
C ASN A 188 -5.82 -9.89 15.08
N PRO A 189 -6.29 -10.98 15.74
CA PRO A 189 -7.02 -12.04 15.08
C PRO A 189 -8.19 -11.53 14.23
N ARG A 190 -8.44 -12.20 13.12
CA ARG A 190 -9.56 -11.84 12.25
C ARG A 190 -10.91 -12.25 12.85
N ALA A 191 -11.82 -11.29 13.03
CA ALA A 191 -13.23 -11.56 13.30
C ALA A 191 -13.95 -11.93 11.98
N ARG A 192 -14.05 -13.23 11.67
CA ARG A 192 -14.61 -13.71 10.40
C ARG A 192 -15.99 -13.11 10.11
N GLY A 193 -16.13 -12.49 8.94
CA GLY A 193 -17.43 -12.03 8.43
C GLY A 193 -17.88 -10.68 8.96
N VAL A 194 -17.09 -10.02 9.81
CA VAL A 194 -17.39 -8.68 10.33
C VAL A 194 -16.50 -7.67 9.61
N PRO A 195 -17.08 -6.76 8.79
CA PRO A 195 -16.33 -5.63 8.26
C PRO A 195 -15.73 -4.82 9.41
N GLY A 196 -14.49 -4.40 9.26
CA GLY A 196 -13.77 -3.77 10.35
C GLY A 196 -12.62 -2.91 9.89
N ARG A 197 -12.15 -2.05 10.80
CA ARG A 197 -10.94 -1.25 10.65
C ARG A 197 -10.10 -1.43 11.90
N ILE A 198 -8.84 -1.78 11.72
CA ILE A 198 -7.84 -1.90 12.78
C ILE A 198 -6.66 -1.04 12.38
N VAL A 199 -6.13 -0.28 13.35
CA VAL A 199 -4.92 0.50 13.17
C VAL A 199 -3.87 -0.04 14.14
N TYR A 200 -2.82 -0.62 13.60
CA TYR A 200 -1.65 -1.05 14.35
C TYR A 200 -0.73 0.16 14.53
N ARG A 201 -0.54 0.60 15.77
CA ARG A 201 0.40 1.67 16.11
C ARG A 201 1.80 1.09 16.22
N LEU A 202 2.73 1.64 15.43
CA LEU A 202 4.11 1.21 15.38
C LEU A 202 5.03 2.24 16.05
N GLY A 203 4.92 3.51 15.64
CA GLY A 203 5.78 4.58 16.17
C GLY A 203 5.40 4.98 17.60
N SER A 204 6.32 5.68 18.27
CA SER A 204 6.11 6.15 19.64
C SER A 204 6.79 7.50 19.88
N VAL A 205 6.12 8.40 20.60
CA VAL A 205 6.73 9.59 21.18
C VAL A 205 6.76 9.41 22.69
N ARG A 206 7.95 9.48 23.30
CA ARG A 206 8.21 9.29 24.73
C ARG A 206 8.40 10.61 25.48
N HIS A 207 8.47 11.73 24.76
CA HIS A 207 8.61 13.06 25.32
C HIS A 207 7.35 13.92 25.06
N ILE A 208 7.18 14.97 25.85
CA ILE A 208 6.05 15.90 25.68
C ILE A 208 6.34 16.79 24.46
N LEU A 209 5.44 16.78 23.48
CA LEU A 209 5.46 17.71 22.37
C LEU A 209 4.85 19.03 22.83
N LEU A 210 5.68 20.04 23.07
CA LEU A 210 5.23 21.41 23.25
C LEU A 210 5.05 22.04 21.87
N ARG A 211 3.84 22.49 21.56
CA ARG A 211 3.50 23.22 20.33
C ARG A 211 3.63 24.72 20.53
#